data_AF-A0A672YB29-F1
#
_entry.id   AF-A0A672YB29-F1
#
_cell.length_a   1.000
_cell.length_b   1.000
_cell.length_c   1.000
_cell.angle_alpha   90.00
_cell.angle_beta   90.00
_cell.angle_gamma   90.00
#
_symmetry.space_group_name_H-M   'P 1'
#
loop_
_entity.id
_entity.type
_entity.pdbx_description
1 polymer ?
#
loop_
_entity_poly.entity_id
_entity_poly.type
_entity_poly.pdbx_seq_one_letter_code
_entity_poly.pdbx_strand_id
1 'polypeptide(L)'
;MQDAHVLLPDMNSCLTALPSGESCFRTLRCFDGHGGARASRFAAENLHHTLSRKFPSGENSECDKLIKKCLLDTFRQTDEDFLKKASMQKPAWKDGSTATCVLVVDDTVYVANLGDSR
;
A
#
# COMPACT_ATOMS: atom_id res chain seq x y z
N MET A 1 12.16 7.92 16.06
CA MET A 1 10.79 7.69 15.56
C MET A 1 10.79 6.45 14.68
N GLN A 2 9.88 5.51 14.92
CA GLN A 2 9.76 4.25 14.16
C GLN A 2 8.64 4.31 13.12
N ASP A 3 7.71 5.23 13.29
CA ASP A 3 6.56 5.45 12.43
C ASP A 3 6.95 6.03 11.06
N ALA A 4 6.09 5.80 10.08
CA ALA A 4 6.17 6.40 8.76
C ALA A 4 4.77 6.72 8.22
N HIS A 5 4.69 7.65 7.28
CA HIS A 5 3.46 7.93 6.55
C HIS A 5 3.79 8.33 5.11
N VAL A 6 2.81 8.18 4.22
CA VAL A 6 2.92 8.60 2.82
C VAL A 6 1.61 9.22 2.38
N LEU A 7 1.70 10.43 1.83
CA LEU A 7 0.61 11.11 1.15
C LEU A 7 0.95 11.18 -0.34
N LEU A 8 0.07 10.63 -1.18
CA LEU A 8 0.10 10.82 -2.63
C LEU A 8 -1.21 11.51 -3.03
N PRO A 9 -1.18 12.85 -3.15
CA PRO A 9 -2.37 13.64 -3.52
C PRO A 9 -2.84 13.38 -4.95
N ASP A 10 -1.96 12.85 -5.79
CA ASP A 10 -2.21 12.44 -7.17
C ASP A 10 -1.42 11.14 -7.42
N MET A 11 -2.13 10.03 -7.57
CA MET A 11 -1.54 8.73 -7.92
C MET A 11 -1.60 8.47 -9.44
N ASN A 12 -2.27 9.31 -10.22
CA ASN A 12 -2.47 9.09 -11.66
C ASN A 12 -1.12 9.03 -12.39
N SER A 13 -0.15 9.84 -11.99
CA SER A 13 1.20 9.83 -12.56
C SER A 13 1.99 8.54 -12.28
N CYS A 14 1.58 7.76 -11.29
CA CYS A 14 2.23 6.50 -10.92
C CYS A 14 1.59 5.28 -11.59
N LEU A 15 0.37 5.41 -12.11
CA LEU A 15 -0.36 4.32 -12.74
C LEU A 15 0.19 4.05 -14.15
N THR A 16 0.54 2.79 -14.42
CA THR A 16 1.07 2.37 -15.73
C THR A 16 -0.02 2.29 -16.80
N ALA A 17 -1.28 2.16 -16.39
CA ALA A 17 -2.44 2.22 -17.25
C ALA A 17 -3.56 2.89 -16.46
N LEU A 18 -4.11 3.99 -16.99
CA LEU A 18 -5.25 4.64 -16.40
C LEU A 18 -6.52 3.82 -16.70
N PRO A 19 -7.39 3.58 -15.71
CA PRO A 19 -8.75 3.16 -16.01
C PRO A 19 -9.42 4.21 -16.90
N SER A 20 -10.33 3.79 -17.76
CA SER A 20 -11.01 4.67 -18.71
C SER A 20 -11.79 5.77 -17.97
N GLY A 21 -11.47 7.02 -18.27
CA GLY A 21 -12.05 8.21 -17.63
C GLY A 21 -11.01 9.08 -16.92
N GLU A 22 -11.43 10.29 -16.53
CA GLU A 22 -10.63 11.21 -15.70
C GLU A 22 -10.83 10.90 -14.21
N SER A 23 -10.56 9.66 -13.79
CA SER A 23 -10.69 9.32 -12.36
C SER A 23 -9.56 9.92 -11.53
N CYS A 24 -9.90 10.48 -10.37
CA CYS A 24 -8.93 11.06 -9.45
C CYS A 24 -8.54 10.03 -8.38
N PHE A 25 -7.27 9.63 -8.38
CA PHE A 25 -6.73 8.66 -7.43
C PHE A 25 -5.88 9.36 -6.37
N ARG A 26 -6.25 9.23 -5.09
CA ARG A 26 -5.49 9.80 -3.97
C ARG A 26 -5.24 8.74 -2.90
N THR A 27 -4.07 8.76 -2.28
CA THR A 27 -3.78 7.84 -1.17
C THR A 27 -3.14 8.52 0.03
N LEU A 28 -3.54 8.10 1.22
CA LEU A 28 -2.88 8.40 2.48
C LEU A 28 -2.60 7.08 3.20
N ARG A 29 -1.41 6.94 3.74
CA ARG A 29 -0.99 5.74 4.48
C ARG A 29 -0.23 6.11 5.74
N CYS A 30 -0.51 5.40 6.82
CA CYS A 30 0.17 5.50 8.11
C CYS A 30 0.69 4.12 8.53
N PHE A 31 1.90 4.09 9.09
CA PHE A 31 2.61 2.88 9.49
C PHE A 31 3.21 3.11 10.88
N ASP A 32 2.72 2.39 11.88
CA ASP A 32 3.27 2.41 13.24
C ASP A 32 4.27 1.24 13.40
N GLY A 33 5.56 1.57 13.46
CA GLY A 33 6.65 0.59 13.48
C GLY A 33 6.97 0.12 14.90
N HIS A 34 7.26 -1.18 15.06
CA HIS A 34 7.68 -1.78 16.33
C HIS A 34 8.86 -2.74 16.13
N GLY A 35 9.71 -2.89 17.15
CA GLY A 35 10.94 -3.70 17.04
C GLY A 35 12.00 -3.05 16.13
N GLY A 36 11.78 -1.82 15.69
CA GLY A 36 12.63 -1.04 14.79
C GLY A 36 11.83 -0.38 13.65
N ALA A 37 12.47 0.54 12.94
CA ALA A 37 11.82 1.37 11.92
C ALA A 37 11.87 0.78 10.49
N ARG A 38 12.44 -0.42 10.30
CA ARG A 38 12.72 -0.92 8.94
C ARG A 38 11.47 -1.38 8.23
N ALA A 39 10.53 -2.01 8.94
CA ALA A 39 9.28 -2.49 8.38
C ALA A 39 8.38 -1.34 7.90
N SER A 40 8.15 -0.34 8.76
CA SER A 40 7.35 0.85 8.45
C SER A 40 7.93 1.66 7.29
N ARG A 41 9.26 1.87 7.26
CA ARG A 41 9.95 2.53 6.15
C ARG A 41 9.87 1.74 4.86
N PHE A 42 10.08 0.42 4.92
CA PHE A 42 9.95 -0.43 3.74
C PHE A 42 8.53 -0.37 3.17
N ALA A 43 7.50 -0.42 4.01
CA ALA A 43 6.11 -0.30 3.58
C ALA A 43 5.83 1.08 2.96
N ALA A 44 6.31 2.17 3.58
CA ALA A 44 6.19 3.52 3.03
C ALA A 44 6.82 3.63 1.63
N GLU A 45 8.03 3.11 1.45
CA GLU A 45 8.77 3.15 0.20
C GLU A 45 8.18 2.25 -0.90
N ASN A 46 7.63 1.08 -0.57
CA ASN A 46 7.34 0.04 -1.59
C ASN A 46 5.86 -0.22 -1.85
N LEU A 47 4.97 0.07 -0.88
CA LEU A 47 3.56 -0.33 -0.98
C LEU A 47 2.87 0.37 -2.15
N HIS A 48 3.12 1.67 -2.37
CA HIS A 48 2.51 2.41 -3.47
C HIS A 48 2.99 1.95 -4.85
N HIS A 49 4.27 1.65 -5.03
CA HIS A 49 4.76 1.07 -6.28
C HIS A 49 4.07 -0.27 -6.59
N THR A 50 3.89 -1.10 -5.57
CA THR A 50 3.18 -2.38 -5.70
C THR A 50 1.71 -2.17 -6.06
N LEU A 51 1.05 -1.21 -5.41
CA LEU A 51 -0.34 -0.82 -5.68
C LEU A 51 -0.49 -0.36 -7.14
N SER A 52 0.34 0.60 -7.56
CA SER A 52 0.24 1.19 -8.90
C SER A 52 0.46 0.16 -10.01
N ARG A 53 1.35 -0.81 -9.80
CA ARG A 53 1.60 -1.91 -10.76
C ARG A 53 0.46 -2.92 -10.84
N LYS A 54 -0.23 -3.18 -9.73
CA LYS A 54 -1.35 -4.13 -9.64
C LYS A 54 -2.71 -3.48 -9.89
N PHE A 55 -2.75 -2.16 -10.03
CA PHE A 55 -4.01 -1.43 -10.11
C PHE A 55 -4.81 -1.90 -11.32
N PRO A 56 -6.13 -2.17 -11.16
CA PRO A 56 -6.94 -2.64 -12.27
C PRO A 56 -7.00 -1.59 -13.39
N SER A 57 -6.87 -2.06 -14.63
CA SER A 57 -7.03 -1.26 -15.84
C SER A 57 -8.23 -1.77 -16.67
N GLY A 58 -8.89 -0.85 -17.37
CA GLY A 58 -10.03 -1.13 -18.25
C GLY A 58 -11.42 -1.01 -17.60
N GLU A 59 -12.47 -1.04 -18.44
CA GLU A 59 -13.86 -1.02 -17.99
C GLU A 59 -14.26 -2.40 -17.48
N ASN A 60 -14.58 -2.48 -16.18
CA ASN A 60 -15.12 -3.69 -15.59
C ASN A 60 -16.28 -3.33 -14.67
N SER A 61 -17.41 -4.01 -14.86
CA SER A 61 -18.60 -3.87 -14.00
C SER A 61 -18.34 -4.30 -12.55
N GLU A 62 -17.20 -4.96 -12.27
CA GLU A 62 -16.76 -5.40 -10.94
C GLU A 62 -15.57 -4.61 -10.37
N CYS A 63 -15.44 -3.32 -10.72
CA CYS A 63 -14.33 -2.47 -10.30
C CYS A 63 -14.03 -2.52 -8.78
N ASP A 64 -15.07 -2.48 -7.93
CA ASP A 64 -14.91 -2.57 -6.46
C ASP A 64 -14.22 -3.84 -5.98
N LYS A 65 -14.58 -4.99 -6.57
CA LYS A 65 -13.99 -6.29 -6.20
C LYS A 65 -12.52 -6.33 -6.62
N LEU A 66 -12.22 -5.76 -7.78
CA LEU A 66 -10.85 -5.67 -8.28
C LEU A 66 -9.99 -4.74 -7.41
N ILE A 67 -10.50 -3.58 -6.99
CA ILE A 67 -9.77 -2.67 -6.09
C ILE A 67 -9.51 -3.33 -4.73
N LYS A 68 -10.52 -3.97 -4.14
CA LYS A 68 -10.36 -4.69 -2.85
C LYS A 68 -9.31 -5.81 -2.95
N LYS A 69 -9.37 -6.60 -4.03
CA LYS A 69 -8.37 -7.64 -4.30
C LYS A 69 -6.98 -7.05 -4.51
N CYS A 70 -6.87 -5.95 -5.26
CA CYS A 70 -5.63 -5.24 -5.51
C CYS A 70 -4.98 -4.75 -4.21
N LEU A 71 -5.76 -4.17 -3.29
CA LEU A 71 -5.27 -3.74 -1.98
C LEU A 71 -4.75 -4.93 -1.15
N LEU A 72 -5.52 -6.03 -1.09
CA LEU A 72 -5.10 -7.25 -0.38
C LEU A 72 -3.79 -7.81 -0.94
N ASP A 73 -3.70 -7.97 -2.25
CA ASP A 73 -2.52 -8.51 -2.94
C ASP A 73 -1.30 -7.58 -2.77
N THR A 74 -1.54 -6.27 -2.72
CA THR A 74 -0.49 -5.26 -2.49
C THR A 74 0.13 -5.38 -1.10
N PHE A 75 -0.70 -5.49 -0.06
CA PHE A 75 -0.24 -5.65 1.31
C PHE A 75 0.54 -6.96 1.47
N ARG A 76 -0.02 -8.06 0.96
CA ARG A 76 0.62 -9.37 1.01
C ARG A 76 1.98 -9.39 0.32
N GLN A 77 2.07 -8.85 -0.90
CA GLN A 77 3.33 -8.80 -1.64
C GLN A 77 4.38 -7.95 -0.90
N THR A 78 3.97 -6.80 -0.37
CA THR A 78 4.87 -5.90 0.38
C THR A 78 5.41 -6.60 1.64
N ASP A 79 4.57 -7.34 2.35
CA ASP A 79 4.97 -8.15 3.51
C ASP A 79 5.95 -9.27 3.13
N GLU A 80 5.61 -10.06 2.11
CA GLU A 80 6.48 -11.14 1.61
C GLU A 80 7.87 -10.62 1.19
N ASP A 81 7.93 -9.47 0.54
CA ASP A 81 9.19 -8.85 0.10
C ASP A 81 10.00 -8.30 1.28
N PHE A 82 9.34 -7.74 2.30
CA PHE A 82 10.01 -7.34 3.54
C PHE A 82 10.56 -8.56 4.30
N LEU A 83 9.78 -9.64 4.45
CA LEU A 83 10.20 -10.86 5.14
C LEU A 83 11.41 -11.51 4.47
N LYS A 84 11.45 -11.54 3.13
CA LYS A 84 12.64 -11.97 2.37
C LYS A 84 13.84 -11.08 2.71
N LYS A 85 13.69 -9.76 2.65
CA LYS A 85 14.78 -8.81 2.96
C LYS A 85 15.27 -8.94 4.41
N ALA A 86 14.35 -9.11 5.36
CA ALA A 86 14.63 -9.22 6.80
C ALA A 86 15.35 -10.53 7.16
N SER A 87 14.96 -11.65 6.55
CA SER A 87 15.56 -12.97 6.81
C SER A 87 16.97 -13.13 6.24
N MET A 88 17.34 -12.36 5.22
CA MET A 88 18.69 -12.34 4.65
C MET A 88 19.74 -11.65 5.54
N GLN A 89 19.33 -10.96 6.60
CA GLN A 89 20.20 -10.16 7.46
C GLN A 89 20.80 -11.00 8.59
N LYS A 90 21.95 -10.58 9.13
CA LYS A 90 22.63 -11.25 10.25
C LYS A 90 22.97 -10.23 11.36
N PRO A 91 22.28 -10.24 12.50
CA PRO A 91 21.11 -11.08 12.82
C PRO A 91 19.88 -10.71 11.98
N ALA A 92 18.95 -11.66 11.81
CA ALA A 92 17.70 -11.42 11.10
C ALA A 92 16.90 -10.31 11.78
N TRP A 93 16.31 -9.42 10.99
CA TRP A 93 15.49 -8.34 11.52
C TRP A 93 14.20 -8.89 12.14
N LYS A 94 13.75 -8.22 13.19
CA LYS A 94 12.53 -8.56 13.95
C LYS A 94 11.54 -7.40 13.98
N ASP A 95 11.77 -6.39 13.15
CA ASP A 95 10.89 -5.24 12.98
C ASP A 95 9.54 -5.69 12.43
N GLY A 96 8.48 -5.06 12.91
CA GLY A 96 7.14 -5.14 12.35
C GLY A 96 6.54 -3.75 12.24
N SER A 97 5.36 -3.67 11.63
CA SER A 97 4.63 -2.42 11.49
C SER A 97 3.13 -2.67 11.37
N THR A 98 2.32 -1.75 11.86
CA THR A 98 0.93 -1.62 11.39
C THR A 98 0.92 -1.03 9.97
N ALA A 99 -0.23 -1.08 9.30
CA ALA A 99 -0.46 -0.39 8.05
C ALA A 99 -1.94 -0.02 7.90
N THR A 100 -2.23 1.27 7.90
CA THR A 100 -3.55 1.82 7.55
C THR A 100 -3.43 2.57 6.23
N CYS A 101 -4.21 2.19 5.22
CA CYS A 101 -4.22 2.77 3.88
C CYS A 101 -5.62 3.25 3.54
N VAL A 102 -5.71 4.51 3.12
CA VAL A 102 -6.90 5.12 2.53
C VAL A 102 -6.60 5.37 1.06
N LEU A 103 -7.42 4.80 0.19
CA LEU A 103 -7.44 5.06 -1.25
C LEU A 103 -8.77 5.72 -1.59
N VAL A 104 -8.70 6.91 -2.15
CA VAL A 104 -9.86 7.64 -2.68
C VAL A 104 -9.85 7.48 -4.18
N VAL A 105 -10.96 7.00 -4.73
CA VAL A 105 -11.23 6.90 -6.17
C VAL A 105 -12.52 7.65 -6.41
N ASP A 106 -12.40 8.84 -7.01
CA ASP A 106 -13.54 9.74 -7.22
C ASP A 106 -14.32 9.97 -5.90
N ASP A 107 -15.57 9.51 -5.83
CA ASP A 107 -16.44 9.66 -4.65
C ASP A 107 -16.39 8.46 -3.68
N THR A 108 -15.56 7.46 -3.95
CA THR A 108 -15.46 6.23 -3.16
C THR A 108 -14.18 6.16 -2.35
N VAL A 109 -14.31 5.84 -1.07
CA VAL A 109 -13.17 5.64 -0.16
C VAL A 109 -13.00 4.15 0.17
N TYR A 110 -11.85 3.60 -0.20
CA TYR A 110 -11.42 2.26 0.17
C TYR A 110 -10.43 2.34 1.32
N VAL A 111 -10.68 1.58 2.38
CA VAL A 111 -9.79 1.50 3.54
C VAL A 111 -9.28 0.08 3.68
N ALA A 112 -7.96 -0.07 3.76
CA ALA A 112 -7.29 -1.31 4.12
C ALA A 112 -6.50 -1.08 5.41
N ASN A 113 -6.79 -1.88 6.44
CA ASN A 113 -6.17 -1.76 7.74
C ASN A 113 -5.59 -3.09 8.21
N LEU A 114 -4.35 -3.05 8.71
CA LEU A 114 -3.66 -4.16 9.34
C LEU A 114 -2.97 -3.68 10.61
N GLY A 115 -3.42 -4.19 11.76
CA GLY A 115 -2.96 -3.73 13.08
C GLY A 115 -4.01 -2.87 13.79
N ASP A 116 -3.56 -2.08 14.75
CA ASP A 116 -4.38 -1.34 15.71
C ASP A 116 -4.43 0.18 15.49
N SER A 117 -3.66 0.72 14.54
CA SER A 117 -3.81 2.10 14.03
C SER A 117 -5.22 2.31 13.43
N ARG A 118 -5.79 3.52 13.61
CA ARG A 118 -7.13 3.90 13.10
C ARG A 118 -7.21 5.38 12.76
#